data_AF-A0A2E8K2A8-F1
#
_entry.id   AF-A0A2E8K2A8-F1
#
_cell.length_a   1.000
_cell.length_b   1.000
_cell.length_c   1.000
_cell.angle_alpha   90.00
_cell.angle_beta   90.00
_cell.angle_gamma   90.00
#
_symmetry.space_group_name_H-M   'P 1'
#
loop_
_entity.id
_entity.type
_entity.pdbx_description
1 polymer ?
#
loop_
_entity_poly.entity_id
_entity_poly.type
_entity_poly.pdbx_seq_one_letter_code
_entity_poly.pdbx_strand_id
1 'polypeptide(L)'
;MAFLKRANAMVVHPRISGRGWGGIRKTASAGSSRNLTDQAREILGGSLSSDDYLVTHCTIVASVDTDKAPNVKLGNVKVGTQTVNRQWDDYLIKPSSSQFVNNNGDSWSRPVLRMAYPTFIGAHNFREHVQIEDQSKGRIIDACARDIGDSLYVDILVATNKKHAALVQDIQSGKMATLSMGCTTDFTTCSKCGHFAVDETQLCDHIKYAKLNTFMDDSGQKRVIAELCGHQSYDENPDAPGGVRFIEASWVAVPAFPGAVMRNILDPSAASDDQVRKVLASPPPQWSDHAVAKAASMSALAFDFGGGGDDEDDAPAKDEKPSPPFQGIEDAVYEALKVRVRERLERDLAQKAVEDSEPEPDGTMEPNDSIIKEGRAHSTSVKALVRVASSEVALVDGIASVDAAHGVKVARHLYRVALAAGVPTEHPSLDRYLFACKKAAGRDLSTAEIRVVVRVGTLLAQWADNNNPKPHYPMRRLP
;
A
#
# COMPACT_ATOMS: atom_id res chain seq x y z
N MET A 1 20.20 11.85 23.23
CA MET A 1 18.82 11.51 22.82
C MET A 1 18.68 11.86 21.34
N ALA A 2 18.55 10.86 20.46
CA ALA A 2 18.42 11.09 19.02
C ALA A 2 16.95 11.39 18.70
N PHE A 3 16.66 12.65 18.36
CA PHE A 3 15.35 13.05 17.83
C PHE A 3 15.15 12.34 16.49
N LEU A 4 14.27 11.34 16.46
CA LEU A 4 13.75 10.76 15.22
C LEU A 4 12.96 11.86 14.50
N LYS A 5 13.60 12.57 13.57
CA LYS A 5 12.93 13.49 12.65
C LYS A 5 12.08 12.65 11.70
N ARG A 6 10.81 12.44 12.06
CA ARG A 6 9.82 11.91 11.12
C ARG A 6 9.52 13.01 10.10
N ALA A 7 9.54 12.67 8.82
CA ALA A 7 9.13 13.57 7.75
C ALA A 7 7.60 13.75 7.81
N ASN A 8 7.13 14.70 8.60
CA ASN A 8 5.70 15.03 8.69
C ASN A 8 5.37 16.04 7.59
N ALA A 9 4.69 15.58 6.53
CA ALA A 9 4.09 16.51 5.58
C ALA A 9 2.87 17.15 6.24
N MET A 10 2.84 18.48 6.30
CA MET A 10 1.71 19.21 6.89
C MET A 10 0.57 19.33 5.88
N VAL A 11 -0.65 19.06 6.33
CA VAL A 11 -1.87 19.49 5.64
C VAL A 11 -1.91 21.01 5.75
N VAL A 12 -1.71 21.69 4.64
CA VAL A 12 -1.98 23.12 4.54
C VAL A 12 -3.34 23.22 3.84
N HIS A 13 -4.23 24.14 4.19
CA HIS A 13 -5.47 24.39 3.42
C HIS A 13 -5.46 25.64 2.52
N PRO A 14 -4.40 25.95 1.75
CA PRO A 14 -4.51 26.96 0.71
C PRO A 14 -5.36 26.43 -0.44
N ARG A 15 -6.30 27.27 -0.90
CA ARG A 15 -6.89 27.07 -2.22
C ARG A 15 -5.86 27.53 -3.25
N ILE A 16 -5.27 26.61 -3.99
CA ILE A 16 -4.36 26.93 -5.08
C ILE A 16 -5.17 26.95 -6.40
N SER A 17 -4.81 27.84 -7.33
CA SER A 17 -5.41 27.88 -8.67
C SER A 17 -4.69 26.92 -9.63
N GLY A 18 -5.29 26.59 -10.78
CA GLY A 18 -4.61 25.80 -11.82
C GLY A 18 -3.27 26.41 -12.29
N ARG A 19 -3.15 27.75 -12.24
CA ARG A 19 -1.88 28.46 -12.51
C ARG A 19 -0.84 28.20 -11.42
N GLY A 20 -1.26 28.11 -10.16
CA GLY A 20 -0.37 27.78 -9.04
C GLY A 20 0.21 26.37 -9.13
N TRP A 21 -0.60 25.39 -9.60
CA TRP A 21 -0.08 24.08 -9.96
C TRP A 21 0.97 24.16 -11.09
N GLY A 22 0.72 24.99 -12.11
CA GLY A 22 1.72 25.28 -13.14
C GLY A 22 3.03 25.85 -12.59
N GLY A 23 2.98 26.65 -11.52
CA GLY A 23 4.16 27.12 -10.79
C GLY A 23 4.93 25.99 -10.12
N ILE A 24 4.24 25.08 -9.41
CA ILE A 24 4.84 23.88 -8.81
C ILE A 24 5.49 23.02 -9.91
N ARG A 25 4.79 22.78 -11.04
CA ARG A 25 5.36 22.03 -12.18
C ARG A 25 6.62 22.68 -12.73
N LYS A 26 6.65 23.99 -12.93
CA LYS A 26 7.84 24.69 -13.45
C LYS A 26 9.06 24.54 -12.54
N THR A 27 8.84 24.52 -11.23
CA THR A 27 9.91 24.35 -10.25
C THR A 27 10.30 22.87 -10.06
N ALA A 28 9.35 21.95 -10.17
CA ALA A 28 9.54 20.52 -9.94
C ALA A 28 9.99 19.75 -11.19
N SER A 29 9.58 20.15 -12.39
CA SER A 29 9.76 19.36 -13.60
C SER A 29 10.12 20.23 -14.80
N ALA A 30 11.33 20.03 -15.34
CA ALA A 30 11.87 20.79 -16.48
C ALA A 30 11.25 20.41 -17.85
N GLY A 31 10.21 19.55 -17.93
CA GLY A 31 10.01 18.72 -19.11
C GLY A 31 8.63 18.54 -19.74
N SER A 32 7.51 19.05 -19.20
CA SER A 32 6.21 18.84 -19.87
C SER A 32 5.38 20.11 -19.98
N SER A 33 5.33 20.65 -21.21
CA SER A 33 4.51 21.79 -21.62
C SER A 33 3.07 21.43 -21.97
N ARG A 34 2.65 20.17 -21.74
CA ARG A 34 1.26 19.75 -22.03
C ARG A 34 0.28 20.58 -21.22
N ASN A 35 -0.72 21.11 -21.92
CA ASN A 35 -1.83 21.85 -21.32
C ASN A 35 -2.62 20.91 -20.40
N LEU A 36 -2.67 21.25 -19.12
CA LEU A 36 -3.35 20.46 -18.10
C LEU A 36 -4.81 20.18 -18.47
N THR A 37 -5.49 21.15 -19.08
CA THR A 37 -6.89 21.02 -19.49
C THR A 37 -7.07 19.97 -20.58
N ASP A 38 -6.15 19.87 -21.53
CA ASP A 38 -6.23 18.89 -22.62
C ASP A 38 -5.90 17.48 -22.11
N GLN A 39 -4.89 17.36 -21.24
CA GLN A 39 -4.55 16.10 -20.56
C GLN A 39 -5.71 15.60 -19.69
N ALA A 40 -6.32 16.49 -18.90
CA ALA A 40 -7.51 16.13 -18.13
C ALA A 40 -8.68 15.74 -19.02
N ARG A 41 -8.85 16.39 -20.19
CA ARG A 41 -9.89 16.03 -21.16
C ARG A 41 -9.70 14.63 -21.73
N GLU A 42 -8.47 14.27 -22.07
CA GLU A 42 -8.11 12.94 -22.57
C GLU A 42 -8.36 11.86 -21.50
N ILE A 43 -7.93 12.11 -20.26
CA ILE A 43 -8.04 11.13 -19.15
C ILE A 43 -9.48 10.96 -18.65
N LEU A 44 -10.22 12.06 -18.52
CA LEU A 44 -11.58 12.05 -17.94
C LEU A 44 -12.67 11.83 -18.99
N GLY A 45 -12.35 11.89 -20.29
CA GLY A 45 -13.31 11.85 -21.38
C GLY A 45 -14.21 13.09 -21.49
N GLY A 46 -13.85 14.20 -20.82
CA GLY A 46 -14.66 15.42 -20.74
C GLY A 46 -13.90 16.59 -20.11
N SER A 47 -14.49 17.79 -20.08
CA SER A 47 -13.83 18.95 -19.48
C SER A 47 -13.65 18.79 -17.96
N LEU A 48 -12.49 19.23 -17.45
CA LEU A 48 -12.25 19.37 -16.00
C LEU A 48 -13.05 20.56 -15.46
N SER A 49 -14.33 20.34 -15.13
CA SER A 49 -15.20 21.32 -14.50
C SER A 49 -15.10 21.27 -12.98
N SER A 50 -15.13 22.45 -12.34
CA SER A 50 -15.28 22.56 -10.89
C SER A 50 -16.59 21.97 -10.40
N ASP A 51 -17.61 21.84 -11.25
CA ASP A 51 -18.93 21.34 -10.87
C ASP A 51 -18.94 19.81 -10.75
N ASP A 52 -18.14 19.14 -11.56
CA ASP A 52 -18.09 17.68 -11.64
C ASP A 52 -16.99 17.07 -10.76
N TYR A 53 -15.89 17.80 -10.54
CA TYR A 53 -14.70 17.28 -9.88
C TYR A 53 -14.21 18.17 -8.73
N LEU A 54 -13.84 17.54 -7.63
CA LEU A 54 -12.97 18.09 -6.61
C LEU A 54 -11.52 17.78 -7.01
N VAL A 55 -10.74 18.81 -7.28
CA VAL A 55 -9.33 18.65 -7.64
C VAL A 55 -8.48 18.85 -6.40
N THR A 56 -7.59 17.90 -6.11
CA THR A 56 -6.75 17.91 -4.91
C THR A 56 -5.29 17.70 -5.27
N HIS A 57 -4.41 18.48 -4.66
CA HIS A 57 -2.97 18.30 -4.76
C HIS A 57 -2.51 17.54 -3.52
N CYS A 58 -1.84 16.42 -3.74
CA CYS A 58 -1.35 15.53 -2.69
C CYS A 58 0.12 15.19 -2.91
N THR A 59 0.88 15.01 -1.84
CA THR A 59 2.11 14.21 -1.91
C THR A 59 1.73 12.75 -1.75
N ILE A 60 2.40 11.85 -2.46
CA ILE A 60 2.06 10.42 -2.42
C ILE A 60 3.23 9.50 -2.03
N VAL A 61 4.45 9.83 -2.47
CA VAL A 61 5.64 9.01 -2.18
C VAL A 61 6.90 9.87 -2.18
N ALA A 62 7.93 9.38 -1.51
CA ALA A 62 9.27 9.95 -1.47
C ALA A 62 10.31 8.91 -1.92
N SER A 63 11.40 9.37 -2.53
CA SER A 63 12.52 8.50 -2.86
C SER A 63 13.47 8.31 -1.67
N VAL A 64 14.27 7.27 -1.75
CA VAL A 64 15.50 7.13 -0.97
C VAL A 64 16.72 7.30 -1.88
N ASP A 65 17.84 7.67 -1.29
CA ASP A 65 19.13 7.62 -1.98
C ASP A 65 19.87 6.36 -1.55
N THR A 66 20.65 5.79 -2.46
CA THR A 66 21.42 4.58 -2.22
C THR A 66 22.93 4.82 -2.38
N ASP A 67 23.70 4.02 -1.68
CA ASP A 67 25.15 3.89 -1.80
C ASP A 67 25.51 2.56 -2.44
N LYS A 68 26.66 2.54 -3.11
CA LYS A 68 27.32 1.31 -3.55
C LYS A 68 27.85 0.55 -2.34
N ALA A 69 27.52 -0.73 -2.25
CA ALA A 69 28.06 -1.63 -1.26
C ALA A 69 29.54 -1.92 -1.58
N PRO A 70 30.45 -1.73 -0.61
CA PRO A 70 31.88 -1.92 -0.84
C PRO A 70 32.21 -3.41 -1.05
N ASN A 71 33.10 -3.71 -2.01
CA ASN A 71 33.67 -5.04 -2.23
C ASN A 71 32.66 -6.17 -2.52
N VAL A 72 31.47 -5.83 -3.03
CA VAL A 72 30.44 -6.84 -3.33
C VAL A 72 30.67 -7.49 -4.69
N LYS A 73 30.47 -8.81 -4.73
CA LYS A 73 30.48 -9.59 -5.98
C LYS A 73 29.06 -9.63 -6.55
N LEU A 74 28.93 -9.35 -7.84
CA LEU A 74 27.69 -9.49 -8.60
C LEU A 74 27.47 -10.94 -9.06
N GLY A 75 26.24 -11.26 -9.47
CA GLY A 75 25.79 -12.59 -9.86
C GLY A 75 25.34 -13.44 -8.68
N ASN A 76 25.35 -14.77 -8.87
CA ASN A 76 24.99 -15.73 -7.83
C ASN A 76 26.17 -15.94 -6.87
N VAL A 77 26.06 -15.41 -5.65
CA VAL A 77 27.12 -15.43 -4.64
C VAL A 77 26.64 -16.14 -3.39
N LYS A 78 27.43 -17.08 -2.88
CA LYS A 78 27.17 -17.73 -1.60
C LYS A 78 27.59 -16.81 -0.45
N VAL A 79 26.65 -16.42 0.40
CA VAL A 79 26.84 -15.58 1.58
C VAL A 79 26.42 -16.40 2.80
N GLY A 80 27.40 -16.93 3.52
CA GLY A 80 27.14 -17.91 4.58
C GLY A 80 26.51 -19.19 4.01
N THR A 81 25.32 -19.53 4.50
CA THR A 81 24.55 -20.71 4.05
C THR A 81 23.62 -20.43 2.87
N GLN A 82 23.37 -19.16 2.53
CA GLN A 82 22.41 -18.77 1.50
C GLN A 82 23.10 -18.38 0.19
N THR A 83 22.41 -18.61 -0.92
CA THR A 83 22.81 -18.10 -2.24
C THR A 83 22.06 -16.81 -2.50
N VAL A 84 22.80 -15.72 -2.71
CA VAL A 84 22.27 -14.40 -3.03
C VAL A 84 22.54 -14.09 -4.49
N ASN A 85 21.49 -13.90 -5.29
CA ASN A 85 21.58 -13.32 -6.63
C ASN A 85 21.68 -11.79 -6.52
N ARG A 86 22.83 -11.20 -6.84
CA ARG A 86 23.02 -9.73 -6.86
C ARG A 86 23.14 -9.23 -8.29
N GLN A 87 22.17 -8.46 -8.73
CA GLN A 87 22.23 -7.81 -10.05
C GLN A 87 22.98 -6.47 -10.00
N TRP A 88 22.88 -5.75 -8.87
CA TRP A 88 23.45 -4.41 -8.71
C TRP A 88 24.23 -4.25 -7.39
N ASP A 89 25.08 -3.22 -7.34
CA ASP A 89 25.91 -2.89 -6.17
C ASP A 89 25.37 -1.73 -5.34
N ASP A 90 24.43 -0.94 -5.86
CA ASP A 90 23.90 0.30 -5.29
C ASP A 90 22.58 0.12 -4.52
N TYR A 91 22.57 -0.85 -3.61
CA TYR A 91 21.38 -1.22 -2.85
C TYR A 91 21.38 -0.72 -1.39
N LEU A 92 22.46 -0.12 -0.87
CA LEU A 92 22.49 0.31 0.53
C LEU A 92 21.76 1.65 0.69
N ILE A 93 20.63 1.69 1.38
CA ILE A 93 19.90 2.95 1.63
C ILE A 93 20.76 3.89 2.50
N LYS A 94 20.90 5.15 2.07
CA LYS A 94 21.61 6.18 2.83
C LYS A 94 20.89 6.49 4.14
N PRO A 95 21.62 6.63 5.27
CA PRO A 95 21.00 6.98 6.55
C PRO A 95 20.19 8.29 6.51
N SER A 96 20.64 9.28 5.74
CA SER A 96 19.99 10.59 5.58
C SER A 96 18.60 10.52 4.93
N SER A 97 18.31 9.45 4.19
CA SER A 97 17.02 9.22 3.53
C SER A 97 16.21 8.08 4.15
N SER A 98 16.69 7.47 5.24
CA SER A 98 16.05 6.30 5.86
C SER A 98 14.63 6.59 6.37
N GLN A 99 14.33 7.83 6.78
CA GLN A 99 13.00 8.25 7.19
C GLN A 99 11.94 8.27 6.07
N PHE A 100 12.36 8.09 4.81
CA PHE A 100 11.46 8.08 3.65
C PHE A 100 11.06 6.66 3.20
N VAL A 101 11.62 5.62 3.85
CA VAL A 101 11.12 4.25 3.69
C VAL A 101 9.69 4.20 4.23
N ASN A 102 8.77 3.60 3.48
CA ASN A 102 7.37 3.53 3.90
C ASN A 102 7.19 2.49 5.03
N ASN A 103 6.03 2.50 5.67
CA ASN A 103 5.70 1.61 6.78
C ASN A 103 5.51 0.14 6.36
N ASN A 104 5.45 -0.15 5.06
CA ASN A 104 5.47 -1.52 4.54
C ASN A 104 6.91 -2.01 4.34
N GLY A 105 7.91 -1.12 4.44
CA GLY A 105 9.31 -1.35 4.16
C GLY A 105 9.65 -1.40 2.68
N ASP A 106 8.81 -0.81 1.82
CA ASP A 106 9.09 -0.61 0.40
C ASP A 106 9.65 0.80 0.19
N SER A 107 10.52 0.91 -0.80
CA SER A 107 11.23 2.14 -1.10
C SER A 107 11.64 2.19 -2.57
N TRP A 108 11.80 3.41 -3.10
CA TRP A 108 12.19 3.64 -4.49
C TRP A 108 13.43 4.53 -4.50
N SER A 109 14.46 4.12 -5.25
CA SER A 109 15.62 4.98 -5.43
C SER A 109 15.25 6.24 -6.21
N ARG A 110 15.94 7.36 -5.97
CA ARG A 110 15.69 8.64 -6.67
C ARG A 110 15.61 8.49 -8.20
N PRO A 111 16.51 7.74 -8.86
CA PRO A 111 16.44 7.55 -10.31
C PRO A 111 15.21 6.74 -10.74
N VAL A 112 14.87 5.65 -10.04
CA VAL A 112 13.68 4.84 -10.34
C VAL A 112 12.42 5.68 -10.20
N LEU A 113 12.28 6.41 -9.09
CA LEU A 113 11.10 7.23 -8.85
C LEU A 113 10.94 8.34 -9.90
N ARG A 114 12.05 8.94 -10.36
CA ARG A 114 12.05 9.94 -11.44
C ARG A 114 11.57 9.37 -12.78
N MET A 115 11.82 8.09 -13.05
CA MET A 115 11.35 7.44 -14.28
C MET A 115 9.92 6.95 -14.17
N ALA A 116 9.52 6.44 -13.00
CA ALA A 116 8.23 5.78 -12.80
C ALA A 116 7.09 6.73 -12.40
N TYR A 117 7.35 7.90 -11.79
CA TYR A 117 6.27 8.81 -11.38
C TYR A 117 5.29 9.22 -12.50
N PRO A 118 5.67 9.32 -13.79
CA PRO A 118 4.71 9.65 -14.84
C PRO A 118 3.61 8.60 -14.99
N THR A 119 3.80 7.34 -14.54
CA THR A 119 2.78 6.30 -14.63
C THR A 119 1.58 6.57 -13.71
N PHE A 120 1.70 7.47 -12.74
CA PHE A 120 0.53 7.95 -11.99
C PHE A 120 -0.49 8.65 -12.88
N ILE A 121 -0.08 9.26 -13.99
CA ILE A 121 -0.98 10.03 -14.86
C ILE A 121 -1.96 9.06 -15.54
N GLY A 122 -3.26 9.27 -15.31
CA GLY A 122 -4.34 8.38 -15.79
C GLY A 122 -4.68 7.24 -14.84
N ALA A 123 -3.88 7.02 -13.79
CA ALA A 123 -4.15 6.00 -12.77
C ALA A 123 -5.48 6.28 -12.04
N HIS A 124 -6.04 5.21 -11.47
CA HIS A 124 -7.33 5.28 -10.79
C HIS A 124 -7.21 5.97 -9.42
N ASN A 125 -8.31 6.63 -9.03
CA ASN A 125 -8.52 7.10 -7.67
C ASN A 125 -9.54 6.20 -6.97
N PHE A 126 -9.21 5.60 -5.83
CA PHE A 126 -10.15 4.77 -5.05
C PHE A 126 -10.26 5.23 -3.59
N ARG A 127 -11.06 4.49 -2.83
CA ARG A 127 -11.18 4.61 -1.37
C ARG A 127 -10.82 3.24 -0.79
N GLU A 128 -9.91 3.20 0.18
CA GLU A 128 -9.46 1.97 0.86
C GLU A 128 -9.00 0.85 -0.09
N HIS A 129 -8.29 1.20 -1.18
CA HIS A 129 -7.73 0.21 -2.13
C HIS A 129 -8.72 -0.78 -2.74
N VAL A 130 -10.01 -0.41 -2.85
CA VAL A 130 -10.97 -1.21 -3.61
C VAL A 130 -10.70 -1.04 -5.11
N GLN A 131 -9.71 -1.78 -5.61
CA GLN A 131 -9.16 -1.77 -6.98
C GLN A 131 -10.11 -2.37 -8.04
N ILE A 132 -11.41 -2.11 -7.91
CA ILE A 132 -12.43 -2.47 -8.88
C ILE A 132 -12.68 -1.24 -9.73
N GLU A 133 -12.31 -1.26 -11.01
CA GLU A 133 -12.33 -0.09 -11.90
C GLU A 133 -13.67 0.66 -11.88
N ASP A 134 -14.80 -0.06 -11.85
CA ASP A 134 -16.16 0.49 -11.78
C ASP A 134 -16.42 1.29 -10.49
N GLN A 135 -15.69 1.01 -9.42
CA GLN A 135 -15.79 1.69 -8.14
C GLN A 135 -14.85 2.89 -8.02
N SER A 136 -14.09 3.21 -9.07
CA SER A 136 -13.18 4.33 -9.09
C SER A 136 -13.90 5.65 -8.80
N LYS A 137 -13.33 6.41 -7.87
CA LYS A 137 -13.83 7.72 -7.43
C LYS A 137 -13.34 8.84 -8.34
N GLY A 138 -12.47 8.55 -9.30
CA GLY A 138 -11.94 9.53 -10.26
C GLY A 138 -10.59 9.11 -10.82
N ARG A 139 -9.77 10.07 -11.24
CA ARG A 139 -8.48 9.81 -11.89
C ARG A 139 -7.40 10.75 -11.38
N ILE A 140 -6.16 10.30 -11.45
CA ILE A 140 -4.99 11.17 -11.30
C ILE A 140 -4.76 11.86 -12.65
N ILE A 141 -4.81 13.19 -12.66
CA ILE A 141 -4.74 13.98 -13.89
C ILE A 141 -3.33 14.49 -14.20
N ASP A 142 -2.45 14.61 -13.20
CA ASP A 142 -1.06 15.02 -13.41
C ASP A 142 -0.18 14.55 -12.24
N ALA A 143 1.12 14.49 -12.48
CA ALA A 143 2.13 14.14 -11.47
C ALA A 143 3.40 14.94 -11.71
N CYS A 144 4.09 15.33 -10.63
CA CYS A 144 5.37 16.02 -10.70
C CYS A 144 6.31 15.56 -9.58
N ALA A 145 7.61 15.64 -9.84
CA ALA A 145 8.63 15.21 -8.90
C ALA A 145 9.38 16.42 -8.35
N ARG A 146 9.24 16.73 -7.06
CA ARG A 146 9.84 17.88 -6.38
C ARG A 146 11.02 17.44 -5.53
N ASP A 147 12.22 17.92 -5.87
CA ASP A 147 13.43 17.67 -5.10
C ASP A 147 13.40 18.47 -3.80
N ILE A 148 13.62 17.80 -2.67
CA ILE A 148 13.66 18.41 -1.33
C ILE A 148 15.05 18.33 -0.69
N GLY A 149 16.09 18.03 -1.49
CA GLY A 149 17.45 17.82 -1.02
C GLY A 149 17.69 16.34 -0.74
N ASP A 150 17.33 15.89 0.47
CA ASP A 150 17.59 14.52 0.94
C ASP A 150 16.68 13.45 0.30
N SER A 151 15.70 13.86 -0.51
CA SER A 151 14.76 12.98 -1.20
C SER A 151 14.07 13.70 -2.37
N LEU A 152 13.39 12.94 -3.22
CA LEU A 152 12.48 13.41 -4.26
C LEU A 152 11.05 13.06 -3.86
N TYR A 153 10.20 14.07 -3.65
CA TYR A 153 8.77 13.85 -3.40
C TYR A 153 8.02 13.80 -4.72
N VAL A 154 7.07 12.89 -4.84
CA VAL A 154 6.09 12.91 -5.93
C VAL A 154 4.82 13.56 -5.43
N ASP A 155 4.45 14.63 -6.10
CA ASP A 155 3.21 15.35 -5.90
C ASP A 155 2.26 15.03 -7.06
N ILE A 156 1.06 14.56 -6.73
CA ILE A 156 0.02 14.17 -7.68
C ILE A 156 -1.17 15.12 -7.62
N LEU A 157 -1.87 15.20 -8.73
CA LEU A 157 -3.08 15.97 -8.91
C LEU A 157 -4.25 15.02 -9.14
N VAL A 158 -5.14 14.92 -8.15
CA VAL A 158 -6.23 13.94 -8.14
C VAL A 158 -7.56 14.64 -8.40
N ALA A 159 -8.27 14.20 -9.43
CA ALA A 159 -9.63 14.62 -9.72
C ALA A 159 -10.61 13.59 -9.14
N THR A 160 -11.27 13.95 -8.03
CA THR A 160 -12.31 13.13 -7.38
C THR A 160 -13.68 13.57 -7.88
N ASN A 161 -14.50 12.64 -8.38
CA ASN A 161 -15.83 12.94 -8.90
C ASN A 161 -16.80 13.31 -7.77
N LYS A 162 -17.47 14.45 -7.91
CA LYS A 162 -18.41 15.01 -6.93
C LYS A 162 -19.69 14.21 -6.75
N LYS A 163 -20.00 13.26 -7.65
CA LYS A 163 -21.06 12.26 -7.43
C LYS A 163 -20.85 11.45 -6.13
N HIS A 164 -19.60 11.35 -5.67
CA HIS A 164 -19.25 10.73 -4.39
C HIS A 164 -19.29 11.76 -3.25
N ALA A 165 -20.47 12.32 -2.99
CA ALA A 165 -20.66 13.46 -2.09
C ALA A 165 -20.06 13.23 -0.69
N ALA A 166 -20.23 12.05 -0.10
CA ALA A 166 -19.68 11.72 1.22
C ALA A 166 -18.15 11.81 1.27
N LEU A 167 -17.46 11.22 0.27
CA LEU A 167 -15.99 11.28 0.20
C LEU A 167 -15.51 12.72 -0.03
N VAL A 168 -16.19 13.47 -0.91
CA VAL A 168 -15.85 14.87 -1.16
C VAL A 168 -15.99 15.72 0.10
N GLN A 169 -17.05 15.51 0.88
CA GLN A 169 -17.23 16.18 2.18
C GLN A 169 -16.15 15.78 3.18
N ASP A 170 -15.80 14.50 3.27
CA ASP A 170 -14.72 14.02 4.15
C ASP A 170 -13.36 14.65 3.76
N ILE A 171 -13.08 14.81 2.47
CA ILE A 171 -11.85 15.47 1.98
C ILE A 171 -11.89 16.97 2.30
N GLN A 172 -13.00 17.65 2.02
CA GLN A 172 -13.15 19.08 2.25
C GLN A 172 -13.11 19.46 3.74
N SER A 173 -13.66 18.62 4.60
CA SER A 173 -13.62 18.79 6.05
C SER A 173 -12.27 18.41 6.67
N GLY A 174 -11.39 17.75 5.92
CA GLY A 174 -10.10 17.26 6.40
C GLY A 174 -10.19 15.95 7.19
N LYS A 175 -11.38 15.34 7.31
CA LYS A 175 -11.54 14.00 7.89
C LYS A 175 -10.80 12.93 7.08
N MET A 176 -10.69 13.14 5.77
CA MET A 176 -9.91 12.31 4.86
C MET A 176 -8.82 13.16 4.21
N ALA A 177 -7.60 13.11 4.74
CA ALA A 177 -6.48 13.94 4.29
C ALA A 177 -5.25 13.14 3.84
N THR A 178 -5.33 11.82 3.83
CA THR A 178 -4.21 10.92 3.52
C THR A 178 -4.53 10.01 2.35
N LEU A 179 -3.49 9.66 1.60
CA LEU A 179 -3.58 8.74 0.48
C LEU A 179 -2.54 7.63 0.60
N SER A 180 -2.84 6.48 0.03
CA SER A 180 -1.90 5.41 -0.22
C SER A 180 -1.90 5.11 -1.72
N MET A 181 -0.92 4.34 -2.19
CA MET A 181 -0.76 4.05 -3.61
C MET A 181 -0.59 2.56 -3.83
N GLY A 182 -1.10 2.10 -4.96
CA GLY A 182 -0.86 0.76 -5.47
C GLY A 182 0.21 0.81 -6.56
N CYS A 183 1.11 -0.17 -6.52
CA CYS A 183 2.22 -0.29 -7.45
C CYS A 183 2.37 -1.74 -7.88
N THR A 184 2.61 -1.95 -9.17
CA THR A 184 3.13 -3.21 -9.69
C THR A 184 4.63 -3.07 -9.86
N THR A 185 5.36 -4.08 -9.39
CA THR A 185 6.82 -4.10 -9.41
C THR A 185 7.27 -5.44 -10.00
N ASP A 186 8.16 -5.41 -10.99
CA ASP A 186 8.65 -6.62 -11.67
C ASP A 186 9.65 -7.41 -10.81
N PHE A 187 10.39 -6.71 -9.95
CA PHE A 187 11.33 -7.30 -8.97
C PHE A 187 11.66 -6.33 -7.84
N THR A 188 12.12 -6.87 -6.72
CA THR A 188 12.67 -6.07 -5.61
C THR A 188 14.11 -6.45 -5.32
N THR A 189 14.85 -5.49 -4.76
CA THR A 189 16.22 -5.68 -4.29
C THR A 189 16.29 -5.47 -2.78
N CYS A 190 16.84 -6.44 -2.05
CA CYS A 190 17.06 -6.26 -0.62
C CYS A 190 18.14 -5.21 -0.34
N SER A 191 17.81 -4.17 0.41
CA SER A 191 18.76 -3.09 0.74
C SER A 191 19.87 -3.47 1.73
N LYS A 192 19.86 -4.69 2.29
CA LYS A 192 20.94 -5.20 3.14
C LYS A 192 21.91 -6.09 2.38
N CYS A 193 21.42 -7.07 1.64
CA CYS A 193 22.27 -8.06 0.96
C CYS A 193 22.30 -7.94 -0.55
N GLY A 194 21.50 -7.06 -1.17
CA GLY A 194 21.43 -6.90 -2.62
C GLY A 194 20.73 -8.04 -3.35
N HIS A 195 19.98 -8.89 -2.64
CA HIS A 195 19.28 -10.01 -3.28
C HIS A 195 18.19 -9.50 -4.22
N PHE A 196 18.25 -9.94 -5.48
CA PHE A 196 17.23 -9.77 -6.49
C PHE A 196 16.17 -10.86 -6.34
N ALA A 197 14.91 -10.45 -6.19
CA ALA A 197 13.75 -11.35 -6.08
C ALA A 197 12.62 -10.87 -6.99
N VAL A 198 12.06 -11.78 -7.78
CA VAL A 198 10.89 -11.53 -8.64
C VAL A 198 9.58 -11.87 -7.91
N ASP A 199 9.65 -12.74 -6.91
CA ASP A 199 8.48 -13.21 -6.15
C ASP A 199 8.81 -13.40 -4.66
N GLU A 200 7.76 -13.58 -3.86
CA GLU A 200 7.85 -13.78 -2.41
C GLU A 200 8.68 -15.02 -2.00
N THR A 201 8.69 -16.05 -2.85
CA THR A 201 9.42 -17.29 -2.57
C THR A 201 10.94 -17.07 -2.66
N GLN A 202 11.35 -16.19 -3.57
CA GLN A 202 12.73 -15.78 -3.79
C GLN A 202 13.22 -14.75 -2.76
N LEU A 203 12.36 -14.16 -1.93
CA LEU A 203 12.81 -13.19 -0.93
C LEU A 203 13.85 -13.81 0.03
N CYS A 204 14.90 -13.04 0.32
CA CYS A 204 15.89 -13.43 1.32
C CYS A 204 15.35 -13.29 2.75
N ASP A 205 16.00 -13.94 3.72
CA ASP A 205 15.61 -13.91 5.14
C ASP A 205 15.55 -12.49 5.72
N HIS A 206 16.39 -11.59 5.21
CA HIS A 206 16.39 -10.20 5.66
C HIS A 206 15.05 -9.51 5.37
N ILE A 207 14.45 -9.76 4.21
CA ILE A 207 13.15 -9.19 3.88
C ILE A 207 12.03 -9.99 4.54
N LYS A 208 12.11 -11.33 4.55
CA LYS A 208 11.06 -12.17 5.15
C LYS A 208 10.89 -11.95 6.66
N TYR A 209 11.99 -11.72 7.39
CA TYR A 209 11.97 -11.75 8.86
C TYR A 209 12.53 -10.49 9.53
N ALA A 210 13.19 -9.60 8.79
CA ALA A 210 13.85 -8.42 9.35
C ALA A 210 13.56 -7.12 8.57
N LYS A 211 12.49 -7.08 7.76
CA LYS A 211 12.04 -5.86 7.10
C LYS A 211 11.74 -4.79 8.16
N LEU A 212 12.08 -3.53 7.87
CA LEU A 212 12.01 -2.36 8.76
C LEU A 212 12.97 -2.36 9.96
N ASN A 213 13.69 -3.45 10.23
CA ASN A 213 14.77 -3.42 11.21
C ASN A 213 15.98 -2.67 10.67
N THR A 214 16.95 -2.40 11.55
CA THR A 214 18.20 -1.75 11.19
C THR A 214 19.39 -2.68 11.38
N PHE A 215 20.44 -2.49 10.58
CA PHE A 215 21.71 -3.19 10.71
C PHE A 215 22.88 -2.20 10.65
N MET A 216 24.05 -2.62 11.13
CA MET A 216 25.30 -1.90 10.92
C MET A 216 25.97 -2.45 9.66
N ASP A 217 26.34 -1.56 8.73
CA ASP A 217 27.11 -1.95 7.55
C ASP A 217 28.61 -2.10 7.86
N ASP A 218 29.38 -2.53 6.87
CA ASP A 218 30.84 -2.72 6.99
C ASP A 218 31.60 -1.41 7.27
N SER A 219 30.97 -0.26 7.04
CA SER A 219 31.51 1.06 7.34
C SER A 219 31.10 1.57 8.74
N GLY A 220 30.37 0.77 9.51
CA GLY A 220 29.87 1.13 10.84
C GLY A 220 28.63 2.03 10.82
N GLN A 221 27.98 2.24 9.68
CA GLN A 221 26.77 3.05 9.56
C GLN A 221 25.52 2.22 9.82
N LYS A 222 24.59 2.80 10.61
CA LYS A 222 23.27 2.21 10.86
C LYS A 222 22.36 2.44 9.65
N ARG A 223 21.92 1.37 8.99
CA ARG A 223 21.04 1.39 7.82
C ARG A 223 19.75 0.62 8.08
N VAL A 224 18.68 0.98 7.37
CA VAL A 224 17.38 0.30 7.42
C VAL A 224 17.32 -0.84 6.42
N ILE A 225 16.63 -1.92 6.77
CA ILE A 225 16.33 -3.05 5.90
C ILE A 225 14.97 -2.80 5.25
N ALA A 226 14.98 -2.58 3.96
CA ALA A 226 13.82 -2.34 3.12
C ALA A 226 13.95 -3.06 1.77
N GLU A 227 12.83 -3.19 1.07
CA GLU A 227 12.77 -3.57 -0.33
C GLU A 227 12.93 -2.33 -1.21
N LEU A 228 13.94 -2.36 -2.09
CA LEU A 228 14.08 -1.39 -3.16
C LEU A 228 13.30 -1.92 -4.37
N CYS A 229 12.22 -1.25 -4.72
CA CYS A 229 11.39 -1.60 -5.85
C CYS A 229 12.02 -1.06 -7.14
N GLY A 230 12.35 -1.98 -8.07
CA GLY A 230 12.94 -1.62 -9.35
C GLY A 230 14.41 -1.19 -9.31
N HIS A 231 14.95 -0.91 -10.48
CA HIS A 231 16.32 -0.40 -10.66
C HIS A 231 16.43 0.44 -11.94
N GLN A 232 17.28 1.47 -11.93
CA GLN A 232 17.35 2.46 -13.01
C GLN A 232 17.80 1.90 -14.37
N SER A 233 18.53 0.80 -14.35
CA SER A 233 19.05 0.14 -15.55
C SER A 233 18.12 -0.95 -16.10
N TYR A 234 16.93 -1.14 -15.51
CA TYR A 234 15.99 -2.15 -15.96
C TYR A 234 15.05 -1.58 -17.02
N ASP A 235 15.10 -2.15 -18.22
CA ASP A 235 14.40 -1.68 -19.41
C ASP A 235 13.61 -2.79 -20.14
N GLU A 236 13.48 -3.98 -19.55
CA GLU A 236 12.77 -5.11 -20.18
C GLU A 236 11.25 -4.88 -20.29
N ASN A 237 10.69 -4.00 -19.45
CA ASN A 237 9.26 -3.67 -19.43
C ASN A 237 9.03 -2.19 -19.76
N PRO A 238 8.67 -1.85 -21.02
CA PRO A 238 8.40 -0.47 -21.42
C PRO A 238 7.25 0.19 -20.67
N ASP A 239 6.27 -0.59 -20.20
CA ASP A 239 5.10 -0.09 -19.47
C ASP A 239 5.39 0.16 -17.98
N ALA A 240 6.53 -0.32 -17.48
CA ALA A 240 6.98 -0.15 -16.10
C ALA A 240 8.45 0.30 -16.07
N PRO A 241 8.75 1.60 -16.31
CA PRO A 241 10.12 2.10 -16.34
C PRO A 241 10.89 1.77 -15.05
N GLY A 242 12.05 1.13 -15.19
CA GLY A 242 12.83 0.66 -14.05
C GLY A 242 12.19 -0.52 -13.30
N GLY A 243 11.18 -1.18 -13.87
CA GLY A 243 10.44 -2.30 -13.29
C GLY A 243 9.32 -1.86 -12.34
N VAL A 244 8.88 -0.60 -12.41
CA VAL A 244 7.89 -0.01 -11.49
C VAL A 244 6.80 0.71 -12.27
N ARG A 245 5.54 0.39 -11.94
CA ARG A 245 4.36 1.10 -12.45
C ARG A 245 3.37 1.34 -11.33
N PHE A 246 3.13 2.61 -11.04
CA PHE A 246 2.05 3.04 -10.16
C PHE A 246 0.70 2.94 -10.89
N ILE A 247 -0.28 2.31 -10.26
CA ILE A 247 -1.57 1.95 -10.88
C ILE A 247 -2.77 2.65 -10.24
N GLU A 248 -2.61 3.18 -9.02
CA GLU A 248 -3.67 3.90 -8.31
C GLU A 248 -3.13 4.87 -7.25
N ALA A 249 -3.99 5.77 -6.81
CA ALA A 249 -3.90 6.45 -5.52
C ALA A 249 -5.26 6.37 -4.80
N SER A 250 -5.26 5.98 -3.54
CA SER A 250 -6.47 5.68 -2.79
C SER A 250 -6.54 6.53 -1.53
N TRP A 251 -7.69 7.12 -1.26
CA TRP A 251 -7.96 7.79 0.01
C TRP A 251 -8.08 6.74 1.12
N VAL A 252 -7.25 6.87 2.14
CA VAL A 252 -7.15 5.94 3.27
C VAL A 252 -7.00 6.70 4.57
N ALA A 253 -7.42 6.11 5.69
CA ALA A 253 -7.20 6.69 7.02
C ALA A 253 -5.72 6.64 7.45
N VAL A 254 -5.01 5.55 7.13
CA VAL A 254 -3.61 5.34 7.51
C VAL A 254 -2.78 5.06 6.27
N PRO A 255 -1.94 6.00 5.82
CA PRO A 255 -1.13 5.80 4.64
C PRO A 255 0.12 4.95 4.95
N ALA A 256 0.58 4.17 3.97
CA ALA A 256 1.84 3.44 4.10
C ALA A 256 3.03 4.41 4.21
N PHE A 257 3.03 5.50 3.45
CA PHE A 257 4.02 6.58 3.59
C PHE A 257 3.41 7.72 4.42
N PRO A 258 3.95 8.05 5.61
CA PRO A 258 3.39 9.12 6.46
C PRO A 258 3.35 10.50 5.80
N GLY A 259 4.22 10.75 4.81
CA GLY A 259 4.21 11.99 4.04
C GLY A 259 3.15 12.04 2.93
N ALA A 260 2.36 10.98 2.74
CA ALA A 260 1.34 10.88 1.70
C ALA A 260 0.04 11.61 2.11
N VAL A 261 0.10 12.94 2.08
CA VAL A 261 -0.98 13.82 2.56
C VAL A 261 -1.50 14.73 1.47
N MET A 262 -2.78 15.08 1.58
CA MET A 262 -3.40 16.18 0.87
C MET A 262 -2.76 17.49 1.33
N ARG A 263 -2.38 18.32 0.36
CA ARG A 263 -1.75 19.62 0.59
C ARG A 263 -2.62 20.81 0.25
N ASN A 264 -3.50 20.68 -0.73
CA ASN A 264 -4.34 21.77 -1.20
C ASN A 264 -5.57 21.20 -1.90
N ILE A 265 -6.68 21.93 -1.80
CA ILE A 265 -7.84 21.74 -2.67
C ILE A 265 -7.79 22.84 -3.73
N LEU A 266 -7.84 22.45 -4.98
CA LEU A 266 -7.79 23.37 -6.11
C LEU A 266 -9.20 23.68 -6.56
N ASP A 267 -9.47 24.98 -6.71
CA ASP A 267 -10.67 25.45 -7.36
C ASP A 267 -10.31 25.86 -8.80
N PRO A 268 -10.75 25.11 -9.82
CA PRO A 268 -10.50 25.46 -11.22
C PRO A 268 -10.97 26.87 -11.60
N SER A 269 -11.95 27.42 -10.86
CA SER A 269 -12.60 28.70 -11.14
C SER A 269 -11.95 29.91 -10.42
N ALA A 270 -11.20 29.68 -9.33
CA ALA A 270 -10.67 30.76 -8.50
C ALA A 270 -9.19 31.04 -8.80
N ALA A 271 -8.91 32.14 -9.50
CA ALA A 271 -7.56 32.65 -9.72
C ALA A 271 -7.36 34.00 -9.01
N SER A 272 -6.56 34.04 -7.95
CA SER A 272 -5.88 35.27 -7.54
C SER A 272 -4.40 34.98 -7.24
N ASP A 273 -3.51 35.76 -7.87
CA ASP A 273 -2.07 35.48 -7.97
C ASP A 273 -1.29 35.72 -6.65
N ASP A 274 -1.84 36.53 -5.72
CA ASP A 274 -1.15 36.96 -4.50
C ASP A 274 -1.20 35.94 -3.36
N GLN A 275 -2.26 35.13 -3.28
CA GLN A 275 -2.41 34.12 -2.23
C GLN A 275 -1.52 32.90 -2.49
N VAL A 276 -1.37 32.51 -3.76
CA VAL A 276 -0.55 31.39 -4.23
C VAL A 276 0.94 31.64 -3.99
N ARG A 277 1.44 32.85 -4.27
CA ARG A 277 2.85 33.21 -4.03
C ARG A 277 3.19 33.24 -2.53
N LYS A 278 2.29 33.76 -1.69
CA LYS A 278 2.51 33.77 -0.23
C LYS A 278 2.58 32.38 0.37
N VAL A 279 1.75 31.45 -0.11
CA VAL A 279 1.67 30.07 0.37
C VAL A 279 2.86 29.22 -0.09
N LEU A 280 3.29 29.36 -1.34
CA LEU A 280 4.43 28.62 -1.88
C LEU A 280 5.78 29.15 -1.37
N ALA A 281 5.84 30.43 -0.97
CA ALA A 281 7.03 31.06 -0.41
C ALA A 281 7.09 30.98 1.13
N SER A 282 5.98 30.68 1.82
CA SER A 282 6.01 30.50 3.26
C SER A 282 6.68 29.16 3.60
N PRO A 283 7.82 29.16 4.32
CA PRO A 283 8.32 27.92 4.92
C PRO A 283 7.23 27.34 5.83
N PRO A 284 7.14 26.01 5.96
CA PRO A 284 6.15 25.38 6.82
C PRO A 284 6.19 26.02 8.21
N PRO A 285 5.03 26.28 8.86
CA PRO A 285 5.00 26.89 10.18
C PRO A 285 5.94 26.13 11.11
N GLN A 286 7.01 26.80 11.57
CA GLN A 286 7.89 26.21 12.58
C GLN A 286 7.04 25.95 13.83
N TRP A 287 7.17 24.76 14.39
CA TRP A 287 6.56 24.38 15.67
C TRP A 287 6.82 25.49 16.70
N SER A 288 5.76 26.10 17.23
CA SER A 288 5.86 26.79 18.50
C SER A 288 5.75 25.76 19.62
N ASP A 289 6.53 25.92 20.68
CA ASP A 289 6.52 25.04 21.86
C ASP A 289 5.11 24.88 22.46
N HIS A 290 4.26 25.89 22.24
CA HIS A 290 2.86 25.90 22.65
C HIS A 290 1.97 24.88 21.90
N ALA A 291 2.31 24.53 20.65
CA ALA A 291 1.60 23.53 19.87
C ALA A 291 1.96 22.10 20.30
N VAL A 292 3.20 21.90 20.77
CA VAL A 292 3.68 20.62 21.34
C VAL A 292 3.01 20.37 22.70
N ALA A 293 2.88 21.41 23.53
CA ALA A 293 2.20 21.30 24.83
C ALA A 293 0.72 20.89 24.71
N LYS A 294 0.02 21.35 23.66
CA LYS A 294 -1.39 21.00 23.42
C LYS A 294 -1.58 19.57 22.89
N ALA A 295 -0.63 19.05 22.12
CA ALA A 295 -0.63 17.65 21.68
C ALA A 295 -0.24 16.69 22.81
N ALA A 296 0.71 17.09 23.67
CA ALA A 296 1.11 16.32 24.86
C ALA A 296 -0.02 16.27 25.91
N SER A 297 -0.76 17.37 26.13
CA SER A 297 -1.88 17.38 27.09
C SER A 297 -3.06 16.49 26.67
N MET A 298 -3.23 16.21 25.37
CA MET A 298 -4.26 15.28 24.89
C MET A 298 -3.82 13.81 24.99
N SER A 299 -2.51 13.55 25.08
CA SER A 299 -1.95 12.19 25.19
C SER A 299 -1.73 11.76 26.65
N ALA A 300 -1.72 12.69 27.61
CA ALA A 300 -1.52 12.41 29.04
C ALA A 300 -2.82 12.06 29.81
N LEU A 301 -3.98 12.05 29.15
CA LEU A 301 -5.27 11.65 29.76
C LEU A 301 -5.63 10.17 29.57
N ALA A 302 -4.72 9.38 29.00
CA ALA A 302 -4.84 7.93 28.96
C ALA A 302 -3.49 7.33 29.39
N PHE A 303 -3.51 6.42 30.37
CA PHE A 303 -2.37 5.73 30.99
C PHE A 303 -1.64 6.47 32.13
N ASP A 304 -2.26 6.45 33.32
CA ASP A 304 -1.56 6.55 34.62
C ASP A 304 -1.77 5.23 35.37
N PHE A 305 -0.74 4.37 35.39
CA PHE A 305 -0.71 3.13 36.14
C PHE A 305 0.15 3.39 37.38
N GLY A 306 -0.47 3.26 38.55
CA GLY A 306 0.09 3.67 39.83
C GLY A 306 1.43 3.04 40.19
N GLY A 307 2.16 3.76 41.05
CA GLY A 307 3.35 3.27 41.71
C GLY A 307 4.07 4.38 42.45
N GLY A 308 3.69 4.63 43.70
CA GLY A 308 4.52 5.34 44.67
C GLY A 308 4.95 4.36 45.76
N GLY A 309 6.24 4.04 45.83
CA GLY A 309 6.91 3.41 46.98
C GLY A 309 7.27 4.49 48.02
N ASP A 310 7.10 4.18 49.31
CA ASP A 310 8.16 3.80 50.29
C ASP A 310 8.62 5.07 51.05
N ASP A 311 8.81 5.18 52.37
CA ASP A 311 9.10 4.21 53.44
C ASP A 311 8.93 4.85 54.86
N GLU A 312 9.01 4.01 55.89
CA GLU A 312 9.43 4.21 57.31
C GLU A 312 8.45 4.61 58.45
N ASP A 313 8.07 3.57 59.23
CA ASP A 313 8.14 3.34 60.70
C ASP A 313 7.96 4.49 61.73
N ASP A 314 6.97 4.35 62.64
CA ASP A 314 7.14 3.83 64.02
C ASP A 314 5.81 3.87 64.83
N ALA A 315 5.60 2.94 65.76
CA ALA A 315 4.39 2.79 66.61
C ALA A 315 4.64 3.31 68.06
N PRO A 316 3.74 3.21 69.09
CA PRO A 316 2.36 2.68 69.16
C PRO A 316 1.34 3.45 70.08
N ALA A 317 0.11 2.90 70.13
CA ALA A 317 -0.84 2.82 71.28
C ALA A 317 -2.01 3.82 71.47
N LYS A 318 -3.21 3.28 71.16
CA LYS A 318 -4.48 3.17 71.93
C LYS A 318 -5.36 4.38 72.32
N ASP A 319 -6.58 4.28 71.79
CA ASP A 319 -7.92 4.37 72.43
C ASP A 319 -8.84 5.61 72.23
N GLU A 320 -10.05 5.25 71.77
CA GLU A 320 -11.39 5.88 71.84
C GLU A 320 -11.87 6.92 70.80
N LYS A 321 -12.99 6.54 70.14
CA LYS A 321 -13.73 7.22 69.05
C LYS A 321 -14.53 8.44 69.52
N PRO A 322 -14.71 9.42 68.63
CA PRO A 322 -16.07 9.82 68.21
C PRO A 322 -16.24 9.78 66.68
N SER A 323 -17.49 9.70 66.22
CA SER A 323 -17.94 9.53 64.82
C SER A 323 -17.26 10.46 63.79
N PRO A 324 -16.94 9.98 62.57
CA PRO A 324 -16.18 10.75 61.60
C PRO A 324 -17.00 11.91 60.99
N PRO A 325 -16.38 13.10 60.81
CA PRO A 325 -17.05 14.35 60.47
C PRO A 325 -17.45 14.53 58.99
N PHE A 326 -17.56 13.44 58.21
CA PHE A 326 -17.74 13.51 56.76
C PHE A 326 -18.92 12.70 56.22
N GLN A 327 -19.72 12.07 57.08
CA GLN A 327 -20.78 11.15 56.65
C GLN A 327 -21.87 11.85 55.81
N GLY A 328 -22.21 13.11 56.13
CA GLY A 328 -23.14 13.91 55.32
C GLY A 328 -22.59 14.34 53.95
N ILE A 329 -21.27 14.39 53.79
CA ILE A 329 -20.61 14.70 52.51
C ILE A 329 -20.49 13.42 51.66
N GLU A 330 -20.18 12.29 52.29
CA GLU A 330 -20.16 10.97 51.64
C GLU A 330 -21.52 10.61 51.06
N ASP A 331 -22.61 10.82 51.80
CA ASP A 331 -23.97 10.57 51.34
C ASP A 331 -24.36 11.48 50.16
N ALA A 332 -23.97 12.76 50.20
CA ALA A 332 -24.22 13.71 49.11
C ALA A 332 -23.43 13.36 47.83
N VAL A 333 -22.18 12.92 47.98
CA VAL A 333 -21.35 12.46 46.86
C VAL A 333 -21.90 11.16 46.28
N TYR A 334 -22.37 10.24 47.14
CA TYR A 334 -22.95 8.97 46.71
C TYR A 334 -24.25 9.14 45.93
N GLU A 335 -25.14 10.04 46.35
CA GLU A 335 -26.37 10.33 45.61
C GLU A 335 -26.09 11.07 44.29
N ALA A 336 -25.13 12.00 44.26
CA ALA A 336 -24.71 12.64 43.01
C ALA A 336 -24.10 11.63 42.01
N LEU A 337 -23.37 10.63 42.51
CA LEU A 337 -22.83 9.52 41.71
C LEU A 337 -23.94 8.62 41.17
N LYS A 338 -24.93 8.27 41.99
CA LYS A 338 -26.09 7.46 41.55
C LYS A 338 -26.87 8.14 40.42
N VAL A 339 -27.13 9.43 40.53
CA VAL A 339 -27.84 10.20 39.48
C VAL A 339 -27.03 10.18 38.19
N ARG A 340 -25.73 10.46 38.26
CA ARG A 340 -24.85 10.50 37.08
C ARG A 340 -24.68 9.12 36.43
N VAL A 341 -24.67 8.03 37.22
CA VAL A 341 -24.64 6.65 36.71
C VAL A 341 -25.97 6.28 36.05
N ARG A 342 -27.11 6.70 36.63
CA ARG A 342 -28.44 6.46 36.05
C ARG A 342 -28.60 7.18 34.71
N GLU A 343 -28.23 8.46 34.64
CA GLU A 343 -28.26 9.24 33.39
C GLU A 343 -27.34 8.64 32.31
N ARG A 344 -26.20 8.06 32.72
CA ARG A 344 -25.28 7.38 31.79
C ARG A 344 -25.87 6.07 31.28
N LEU A 345 -26.50 5.27 32.15
CA LEU A 345 -27.20 4.05 31.76
C LEU A 345 -28.38 4.33 30.83
N GLU A 346 -29.16 5.37 31.09
CA GLU A 346 -30.27 5.78 30.22
C GLU A 346 -29.76 6.24 28.85
N ARG A 347 -28.64 6.97 28.81
CA ARG A 347 -27.99 7.38 27.56
C ARG A 347 -27.44 6.17 26.79
N ASP A 348 -26.79 5.24 27.46
CA ASP A 348 -26.24 4.02 26.85
C ASP A 348 -27.35 3.07 26.35
N LEU A 349 -28.48 2.98 27.06
CA LEU A 349 -29.65 2.22 26.61
C LEU A 349 -30.36 2.87 25.42
N ALA A 350 -30.46 4.21 25.41
CA ALA A 350 -31.00 4.94 24.27
C ALA A 350 -30.09 4.83 23.03
N GLN A 351 -28.77 4.78 23.24
CA GLN A 351 -27.79 4.60 22.17
C GLN A 351 -27.83 3.18 21.60
N LYS A 352 -27.97 2.15 22.45
CA LYS A 352 -28.19 0.75 22.03
C LYS A 352 -29.51 0.54 21.27
N ALA A 353 -30.58 1.21 21.69
CA ALA A 353 -31.87 1.11 20.99
C ALA A 353 -31.85 1.72 19.57
N VAL A 354 -30.90 2.62 19.29
CA VAL A 354 -30.65 3.16 17.95
C VAL A 354 -29.75 2.22 17.15
N GLU A 355 -28.73 1.61 17.78
CA GLU A 355 -27.85 0.57 17.19
C GLU A 355 -28.62 -0.69 16.76
N ASP A 356 -29.60 -1.17 17.55
CA ASP A 356 -30.39 -2.37 17.24
C ASP A 356 -31.37 -2.20 16.05
N SER A 357 -31.46 -1.00 15.45
CA SER A 357 -32.41 -0.69 14.36
C SER A 357 -31.77 -0.54 12.96
N GLU A 358 -30.45 -0.63 12.85
CA GLU A 358 -29.73 -0.67 11.57
C GLU A 358 -29.06 -2.04 11.36
N PRO A 359 -29.04 -2.59 10.13
CA PRO A 359 -28.29 -3.82 9.88
C PRO A 359 -26.77 -3.56 10.04
N GLU A 360 -26.21 -4.14 11.11
CA GLU A 360 -24.79 -4.17 11.50
C GLU A 360 -23.79 -4.24 10.34
N PRO A 361 -22.75 -3.38 10.30
CA PRO A 361 -21.48 -3.71 9.70
C PRO A 361 -20.50 -4.24 10.77
N ASP A 362 -20.10 -5.50 10.58
CA ASP A 362 -19.06 -6.20 11.35
C ASP A 362 -17.77 -5.36 11.49
N GLY A 363 -17.54 -4.83 12.68
CA GLY A 363 -16.39 -4.01 13.04
C GLY A 363 -15.33 -4.84 13.76
N THR A 364 -14.37 -5.38 13.03
CA THR A 364 -12.93 -5.60 13.39
C THR A 364 -12.17 -6.38 12.30
N MET A 365 -12.49 -6.17 11.02
CA MET A 365 -11.65 -6.68 9.92
C MET A 365 -11.11 -5.54 9.08
N GLU A 366 -9.79 -5.50 8.92
CA GLU A 366 -9.13 -4.60 7.98
C GLU A 366 -9.71 -4.80 6.57
N PRO A 367 -9.96 -3.74 5.78
CA PRO A 367 -10.69 -3.85 4.50
C PRO A 367 -9.95 -4.64 3.40
N ASN A 368 -8.65 -4.93 3.58
CA ASN A 368 -7.90 -5.85 2.71
C ASN A 368 -8.02 -7.31 3.13
N ASP A 369 -8.50 -7.58 4.34
CA ASP A 369 -8.52 -8.92 4.88
C ASP A 369 -9.60 -9.76 4.21
N SER A 370 -10.73 -9.19 3.78
CA SER A 370 -11.78 -9.93 3.05
C SER A 370 -11.33 -10.33 1.64
N ILE A 371 -10.74 -9.44 0.85
CA ILE A 371 -10.26 -9.73 -0.52
C ILE A 371 -9.03 -10.63 -0.47
N ILE A 372 -8.10 -10.39 0.45
CA ILE A 372 -6.93 -11.27 0.65
C ILE A 372 -7.40 -12.64 1.16
N LYS A 373 -8.40 -12.71 2.05
CA LYS A 373 -8.96 -13.97 2.55
C LYS A 373 -9.75 -14.71 1.48
N GLU A 374 -10.50 -14.02 0.63
CA GLU A 374 -11.19 -14.62 -0.54
C GLU A 374 -10.19 -15.11 -1.58
N GLY A 375 -9.16 -14.33 -1.90
CA GLY A 375 -8.06 -14.75 -2.80
C GLY A 375 -7.24 -15.90 -2.22
N ARG A 376 -6.96 -15.89 -0.92
CA ARG A 376 -6.33 -17.02 -0.20
C ARG A 376 -7.24 -18.23 -0.17
N ALA A 377 -8.54 -18.08 0.02
CA ALA A 377 -9.51 -19.17 0.01
C ALA A 377 -9.63 -19.79 -1.39
N HIS A 378 -9.66 -18.98 -2.44
CA HIS A 378 -9.62 -19.43 -3.84
C HIS A 378 -8.33 -20.21 -4.12
N SER A 379 -7.17 -19.62 -3.82
CA SER A 379 -5.86 -20.26 -4.02
C SER A 379 -5.73 -21.56 -3.24
N THR A 380 -6.21 -21.60 -2.00
CA THR A 380 -6.20 -22.79 -1.14
C THR A 380 -7.11 -23.88 -1.72
N SER A 381 -8.29 -23.53 -2.22
CA SER A 381 -9.23 -24.45 -2.85
C SER A 381 -8.65 -25.06 -4.13
N VAL A 382 -8.02 -24.24 -4.98
CA VAL A 382 -7.35 -24.71 -6.19
C VAL A 382 -6.16 -25.63 -5.85
N LYS A 383 -5.32 -25.26 -4.88
CA LYS A 383 -4.19 -26.10 -4.43
C LYS A 383 -4.67 -27.43 -3.84
N ALA A 384 -5.77 -27.42 -3.08
CA ALA A 384 -6.38 -28.64 -2.57
C ALA A 384 -6.84 -29.54 -3.72
N LEU A 385 -7.55 -29.00 -4.71
CA LEU A 385 -7.98 -29.73 -5.91
C LEU A 385 -6.80 -30.37 -6.66
N VAL A 386 -5.70 -29.64 -6.85
CA VAL A 386 -4.48 -30.18 -7.49
C VAL A 386 -3.90 -31.38 -6.73
N ARG A 387 -4.14 -31.51 -5.43
CA ARG A 387 -3.68 -32.66 -4.64
C ARG A 387 -4.66 -33.83 -4.60
N VAL A 388 -5.97 -33.54 -4.62
CA VAL A 388 -7.01 -34.57 -4.35
C VAL A 388 -7.76 -35.03 -5.60
N ALA A 389 -7.64 -34.31 -6.73
CA ALA A 389 -8.35 -34.70 -7.94
C ALA A 389 -7.91 -36.08 -8.43
N SER A 390 -8.88 -36.95 -8.72
CA SER A 390 -8.65 -38.34 -9.12
C SER A 390 -8.27 -38.51 -10.60
N SER A 391 -8.44 -37.45 -11.41
CA SER A 391 -8.12 -37.43 -12.84
C SER A 391 -7.97 -36.00 -13.34
N GLU A 392 -7.36 -35.83 -14.51
CA GLU A 392 -7.26 -34.53 -15.21
C GLU A 392 -8.63 -33.90 -15.47
N VAL A 393 -9.62 -34.73 -15.84
CA VAL A 393 -11.00 -34.28 -16.04
C VAL A 393 -11.59 -33.73 -14.75
N ALA A 394 -11.45 -34.48 -13.65
CA ALA A 394 -11.95 -34.08 -12.34
C ALA A 394 -11.26 -32.80 -11.84
N LEU A 395 -9.97 -32.64 -12.10
CA LEU A 395 -9.24 -31.42 -11.78
C LEU A 395 -9.80 -30.22 -12.53
N VAL A 396 -9.93 -30.32 -13.86
CA VAL A 396 -10.37 -29.22 -14.72
C VAL A 396 -11.81 -28.81 -14.41
N ASP A 397 -12.70 -29.78 -14.19
CA ASP A 397 -14.09 -29.51 -13.77
C ASP A 397 -14.16 -28.91 -12.35
N GLY A 398 -13.28 -29.35 -11.45
CA GLY A 398 -13.13 -28.78 -10.11
C GLY A 398 -12.68 -27.32 -10.16
N ILE A 399 -11.66 -26.99 -10.97
CA ILE A 399 -11.18 -25.61 -11.14
C ILE A 399 -12.29 -24.73 -11.71
N ALA A 400 -13.00 -25.19 -12.74
CA ALA A 400 -14.11 -24.44 -13.32
C ALA A 400 -15.23 -24.17 -12.29
N SER A 401 -15.48 -25.12 -11.38
CA SER A 401 -16.47 -24.97 -10.31
C SER A 401 -16.00 -24.00 -9.22
N VAL A 402 -14.73 -24.05 -8.82
CA VAL A 402 -14.13 -23.12 -7.86
C VAL A 402 -14.12 -21.69 -8.41
N ASP A 403 -13.74 -21.52 -9.67
CA ASP A 403 -13.75 -20.23 -10.34
C ASP A 403 -15.16 -19.64 -10.42
N ALA A 404 -16.16 -20.45 -10.79
CA ALA A 404 -17.55 -20.01 -10.79
C ALA A 404 -18.06 -19.60 -9.39
N ALA A 405 -17.67 -20.34 -8.34
CA ALA A 405 -18.02 -20.02 -6.96
C ALA A 405 -17.41 -18.70 -6.46
N HIS A 406 -16.26 -18.30 -7.02
CA HIS A 406 -15.58 -17.03 -6.72
C HIS A 406 -15.87 -15.94 -7.76
N GLY A 407 -16.96 -16.08 -8.53
CA GLY A 407 -17.42 -15.04 -9.47
C GLY A 407 -16.61 -14.89 -10.75
N VAL A 408 -15.66 -15.80 -11.03
CA VAL A 408 -14.84 -15.77 -12.25
C VAL A 408 -15.67 -16.28 -13.43
N LYS A 409 -16.08 -15.35 -14.31
CA LYS A 409 -16.93 -15.64 -15.48
C LYS A 409 -16.10 -16.10 -16.68
N VAL A 410 -15.74 -17.37 -16.71
CA VAL A 410 -15.03 -18.01 -17.84
C VAL A 410 -15.90 -19.10 -18.45
N ALA A 411 -15.99 -19.12 -19.79
CA ALA A 411 -16.78 -20.12 -20.48
C ALA A 411 -16.21 -21.54 -20.28
N ARG A 412 -17.06 -22.51 -19.91
CA ARG A 412 -16.66 -23.90 -19.63
C ARG A 412 -15.87 -24.57 -20.76
N HIS A 413 -16.13 -24.21 -22.01
CA HIS A 413 -15.41 -24.75 -23.16
C HIS A 413 -13.90 -24.46 -23.12
N LEU A 414 -13.47 -23.34 -22.53
CA LEU A 414 -12.04 -22.98 -22.45
C LEU A 414 -11.26 -23.90 -21.51
N TYR A 415 -11.88 -24.33 -20.41
CA TYR A 415 -11.31 -25.35 -19.52
C TYR A 415 -11.13 -26.68 -20.25
N ARG A 416 -12.11 -27.06 -21.08
CA ARG A 416 -12.05 -28.27 -21.92
C ARG A 416 -11.02 -28.16 -23.04
N VAL A 417 -10.78 -26.97 -23.58
CA VAL A 417 -9.69 -26.72 -24.55
C VAL A 417 -8.33 -27.02 -23.93
N ALA A 418 -8.06 -26.53 -22.72
CA ALA A 418 -6.81 -26.81 -22.02
C ALA A 418 -6.64 -28.30 -21.72
N LEU A 419 -7.71 -28.98 -21.30
CA LEU A 419 -7.71 -30.43 -21.08
C LEU A 419 -7.43 -31.21 -22.38
N ALA A 420 -8.06 -30.83 -23.50
CA ALA A 420 -7.86 -31.49 -24.78
C ALA A 420 -6.45 -31.28 -25.36
N ALA A 421 -5.80 -30.15 -25.04
CA ALA A 421 -4.43 -29.86 -25.44
C ALA A 421 -3.37 -30.61 -24.61
N GLY A 422 -3.75 -31.14 -23.44
CA GLY A 422 -2.85 -31.85 -22.53
C GLY A 422 -1.96 -30.92 -21.70
N VAL A 423 -0.90 -31.48 -21.14
CA VAL A 423 0.01 -30.76 -20.23
C VAL A 423 1.04 -29.94 -21.04
N PRO A 424 1.31 -28.67 -20.70
CA PRO A 424 2.29 -27.84 -21.43
C PRO A 424 3.69 -28.45 -21.54
N THR A 425 4.13 -29.24 -20.56
CA THR A 425 5.44 -29.89 -20.53
C THR A 425 5.60 -31.02 -21.54
N GLU A 426 4.50 -31.50 -22.14
CA GLU A 426 4.53 -32.46 -23.24
C GLU A 426 4.74 -31.80 -24.61
N HIS A 427 4.73 -30.46 -24.66
CA HIS A 427 4.95 -29.69 -25.87
C HIS A 427 6.37 -29.11 -25.89
N PRO A 428 7.05 -29.05 -27.05
CA PRO A 428 8.42 -28.52 -27.14
C PRO A 428 8.58 -27.04 -26.76
N SER A 429 7.49 -26.27 -26.77
CA SER A 429 7.47 -24.85 -26.45
C SER A 429 6.05 -24.38 -26.13
N LEU A 430 5.94 -23.22 -25.48
CA LEU A 430 4.66 -22.59 -25.19
C LEU A 430 3.85 -22.31 -26.47
N ASP A 431 4.51 -21.89 -27.56
CA ASP A 431 3.84 -21.65 -28.84
C ASP A 431 3.20 -22.92 -29.42
N ARG A 432 3.85 -24.07 -29.23
CA ARG A 432 3.29 -25.37 -29.65
C ARG A 432 2.11 -25.79 -28.78
N TYR A 433 2.18 -25.54 -27.47
CA TYR A 433 1.04 -25.73 -26.58
C TYR A 433 -0.15 -24.84 -26.98
N LEU A 434 0.09 -23.54 -27.21
CA LEU A 434 -0.96 -22.61 -27.65
C LEU A 434 -1.52 -22.99 -29.02
N PHE A 435 -0.70 -23.49 -29.94
CA PHE A 435 -1.16 -24.04 -31.20
C PHE A 435 -2.10 -25.24 -31.00
N ALA A 436 -1.79 -26.15 -30.08
CA ALA A 436 -2.67 -27.27 -29.73
C ALA A 436 -3.99 -26.78 -29.12
N CYS A 437 -3.96 -25.78 -28.23
CA CYS A 437 -5.15 -25.14 -27.67
C CYS A 437 -6.02 -24.49 -28.76
N LYS A 438 -5.43 -23.75 -29.71
CA LYS A 438 -6.15 -23.16 -30.86
C LYS A 438 -6.80 -24.23 -31.73
N LYS A 439 -6.08 -25.32 -32.00
CA LYS A 439 -6.61 -26.48 -32.74
C LYS A 439 -7.79 -27.12 -32.03
N ALA A 440 -7.71 -27.30 -30.70
CA ALA A 440 -8.79 -27.84 -29.89
C ALA A 440 -10.01 -26.88 -29.79
N ALA A 441 -9.77 -25.57 -29.81
CA ALA A 441 -10.83 -24.56 -29.81
C ALA A 441 -11.50 -24.38 -31.19
N GLY A 442 -10.85 -24.81 -32.27
CA GLY A 442 -11.32 -24.62 -33.65
C GLY A 442 -11.26 -23.16 -34.14
N ARG A 443 -10.57 -22.28 -33.40
CA ARG A 443 -10.41 -20.85 -33.71
C ARG A 443 -9.20 -20.26 -33.00
N ASP A 444 -8.84 -19.04 -33.36
CA ASP A 444 -7.90 -18.25 -32.57
C ASP A 444 -8.48 -17.87 -31.20
N LEU A 445 -7.59 -17.86 -30.21
CA LEU A 445 -7.88 -17.49 -28.83
C LEU A 445 -7.53 -16.03 -28.59
N SER A 446 -8.39 -15.30 -27.87
CA SER A 446 -8.09 -13.95 -27.40
C SER A 446 -7.04 -13.96 -26.29
N THR A 447 -6.43 -12.80 -26.00
CA THR A 447 -5.42 -12.66 -24.95
C THR A 447 -5.91 -13.12 -23.57
N ALA A 448 -7.19 -12.87 -23.24
CA ALA A 448 -7.79 -13.33 -21.99
C ALA A 448 -7.94 -14.85 -21.94
N GLU A 449 -8.35 -15.46 -23.06
CA GLU A 449 -8.51 -16.92 -23.18
C GLU A 449 -7.16 -17.63 -23.11
N ILE A 450 -6.12 -17.05 -23.72
CA ILE A 450 -4.74 -17.55 -23.62
C ILE A 450 -4.31 -17.64 -22.15
N ARG A 451 -4.55 -16.59 -21.34
CA ARG A 451 -4.21 -16.60 -19.91
C ARG A 451 -4.93 -17.73 -19.16
N VAL A 452 -6.21 -17.97 -19.47
CA VAL A 452 -6.99 -19.06 -18.86
C VAL A 452 -6.40 -20.42 -19.22
N VAL A 453 -6.17 -20.71 -20.51
CA VAL A 453 -5.68 -22.04 -20.92
C VAL A 453 -4.26 -22.29 -20.42
N VAL A 454 -3.39 -21.28 -20.40
CA VAL A 454 -2.03 -21.39 -19.83
C VAL A 454 -2.08 -21.67 -18.33
N ARG A 455 -2.94 -20.97 -17.58
CA ARG A 455 -3.11 -21.20 -16.13
C ARG A 455 -3.63 -22.61 -15.86
N VAL A 456 -4.67 -23.06 -16.57
CA VAL A 456 -5.23 -24.42 -16.40
C VAL A 456 -4.21 -25.48 -16.81
N GLY A 457 -3.47 -25.29 -17.91
CA GLY A 457 -2.39 -26.17 -18.33
C GLY A 457 -1.26 -26.28 -17.29
N THR A 458 -0.90 -25.17 -16.64
CA THR A 458 0.11 -25.16 -15.57
C THR A 458 -0.37 -25.96 -14.34
N LEU A 459 -1.66 -25.83 -13.98
CA LEU A 459 -2.24 -26.61 -12.87
C LEU A 459 -2.33 -28.11 -13.21
N LEU A 460 -2.61 -28.46 -14.47
CA LEU A 460 -2.53 -29.83 -14.97
C LEU A 460 -1.10 -30.39 -14.86
N ALA A 461 -0.08 -29.60 -15.19
CA ALA A 461 1.32 -30.00 -15.03
C ALA A 461 1.67 -30.30 -13.57
N GLN A 462 1.29 -29.39 -12.67
CA GLN A 462 1.51 -29.58 -11.23
C GLN A 462 0.78 -30.82 -10.70
N TRP A 463 -0.44 -31.08 -11.16
CA TRP A 463 -1.20 -32.28 -10.79
C TRP A 463 -0.53 -33.56 -11.30
N ALA A 464 -0.06 -33.56 -12.55
CA ALA A 464 0.63 -34.69 -13.16
C ALA A 464 1.95 -35.01 -12.44
N ASP A 465 2.71 -33.98 -12.06
CA ASP A 465 3.94 -34.14 -11.29
C ASP A 465 3.67 -34.74 -9.89
N ASN A 466 2.55 -34.37 -9.25
CA ASN A 466 2.17 -34.88 -7.93
C ASN A 466 1.64 -36.32 -7.95
N ASN A 467 0.83 -36.68 -8.95
CA ASN A 467 0.10 -37.96 -8.98
C ASN A 467 0.74 -39.02 -9.88
N ASN A 468 1.59 -38.62 -10.82
CA ASN A 468 2.28 -39.51 -11.73
C ASN A 468 3.76 -39.14 -11.83
N PRO A 469 4.53 -39.22 -10.72
CA PRO A 469 5.94 -38.88 -10.73
C PRO A 469 6.64 -39.79 -11.73
N LYS A 470 7.09 -39.21 -12.86
CA LYS A 470 7.88 -39.95 -13.85
C LYS A 470 9.09 -40.52 -13.10
N PRO A 471 9.40 -41.83 -13.24
CA PRO A 471 10.58 -42.39 -12.62
C PRO A 471 11.79 -41.60 -13.14
N HIS A 472 12.51 -40.95 -12.22
CA HIS A 472 13.78 -40.31 -12.51
C HIS A 472 14.73 -41.41 -13.00
N TYR A 473 14.80 -41.61 -14.32
CA TYR A 473 15.89 -42.39 -14.91
C TYR A 473 17.16 -41.57 -14.71
N PRO A 474 18.15 -42.06 -13.95
CA PRO A 474 19.43 -41.38 -13.86
C PRO A 474 20.00 -41.30 -15.28
N MET A 475 20.25 -40.07 -15.76
CA MET A 475 20.91 -39.88 -17.05
C MET A 475 22.21 -40.70 -17.03
N ARG A 476 22.28 -41.69 -17.92
CA ARG A 476 23.54 -42.35 -18.26
C ARG A 476 24.50 -41.24 -18.65
N ARG A 477 25.55 -41.06 -17.83
CA ARG A 477 26.74 -40.33 -18.27
C ARG A 477 27.24 -41.04 -19.51
N LEU A 478 27.18 -40.37 -20.65
CA LEU A 478 27.88 -40.81 -21.86
C LEU A 478 29.39 -40.65 -21.60
N PRO A 479 30.21 -41.62 -22.05
CA PRO A 479 31.66 -41.60 -21.88
C PRO A 479 32.34 -40.46 -22.62
#